data_AF-A0A9Q3H9P5-F1
#
_entry.id   AF-A0A9Q3H9P5-F1
#
_cell.length_a   1.000
_cell.length_b   1.000
_cell.length_c   1.000
_cell.angle_alpha   90.00
_cell.angle_beta   90.00
_cell.angle_gamma   90.00
#
_symmetry.space_group_name_H-M   'P 1'
#
loop_
_entity.id
_entity.type
_entity.pdbx_description
1 polymer ?
#
loop_
_entity_poly.entity_id
_entity_poly.type
_entity_poly.pdbx_seq_one_letter_code
_entity_poly.pdbx_strand_id
1 'polypeptide(L)'
;MGQALLKEVSKLKEWPHFSGEGEYDHIELIRGIDMIKEDFELPDRLVTARFNTLFTRSAHRWYIKLRQAHGHQSWTWCKTQIFNKWANDAWRFRVETAFESPKFIADKDKALPWFCEQKDRLTALYLEMSEFMISRKILQQCGGD
;
A
#
# COMPACT_ATOMS: atom_id res chain seq x y z
N MET A 1 -0.59 1.27 32.44
CA MET A 1 -1.29 1.77 31.24
C MET A 1 -1.46 0.73 30.11
N GLY A 2 -0.78 -0.43 30.09
CA GLY A 2 -0.78 -1.31 28.89
C GLY A 2 -2.03 -2.16 28.58
N GLN A 3 -2.89 -2.51 29.55
CA GLN A 3 -4.01 -3.45 29.28
C GLN A 3 -5.24 -2.81 28.63
N ALA A 4 -5.46 -1.49 28.82
CA ALA A 4 -6.61 -0.79 28.26
C ALA A 4 -6.44 -0.53 26.75
N LEU A 5 -5.26 -0.04 26.34
CA LEU A 5 -4.89 0.16 24.93
C LEU A 5 -4.95 -1.15 24.13
N LEU A 6 -4.46 -2.25 24.69
CA LEU A 6 -4.55 -3.58 24.05
C LEU A 6 -6.01 -4.02 23.79
N LYS A 7 -6.92 -3.68 24.70
CA LYS A 7 -8.36 -3.96 24.51
C LYS A 7 -8.96 -3.07 23.43
N GLU A 8 -8.58 -1.80 23.34
CA GLU A 8 -9.06 -0.90 22.28
C GLU A 8 -8.57 -1.34 20.90
N VAL A 9 -7.30 -1.71 20.78
CA VAL A 9 -6.69 -2.21 19.54
C VAL A 9 -7.32 -3.53 19.09
N SER A 10 -7.71 -4.38 20.04
CA SER A 10 -8.44 -5.61 19.73
C SER A 10 -9.86 -5.37 19.21
N LYS A 11 -10.43 -4.19 19.48
CA LYS A 11 -11.76 -3.75 19.02
C LYS A 11 -11.70 -2.94 17.72
N LEU A 12 -10.52 -2.56 17.24
CA LEU A 12 -10.37 -1.98 15.90
C LEU A 12 -10.88 -3.00 14.88
N LYS A 13 -12.07 -2.72 14.34
CA LYS A 13 -12.71 -3.55 13.33
C LYS A 13 -12.03 -3.46 11.96
N GLU A 14 -11.25 -2.41 11.75
CA GLU A 14 -10.76 -2.01 10.43
C GLU A 14 -9.24 -2.16 10.34
N TRP A 15 -8.75 -3.38 10.55
CA TRP A 15 -7.42 -3.70 10.08
C TRP A 15 -7.46 -3.95 8.56
N PRO A 16 -6.46 -3.47 7.80
CA PRO A 16 -6.39 -3.71 6.36
C PRO A 16 -6.23 -5.21 6.07
N HIS A 17 -6.93 -5.68 5.03
CA HIS A 17 -6.74 -7.02 4.49
C HIS A 17 -5.86 -6.94 3.25
N PHE A 18 -5.03 -7.95 3.04
CA PHE A 18 -4.06 -7.97 1.94
C PHE A 18 -4.08 -9.31 1.22
N SER A 19 -4.47 -9.31 -0.05
CA SER A 19 -4.53 -10.53 -0.88
C SER A 19 -3.25 -10.74 -1.71
N GLY A 20 -2.51 -9.66 -1.98
CA GLY A 20 -1.36 -9.64 -2.88
C GLY A 20 -1.76 -9.69 -4.36
N GLU A 21 -3.02 -9.36 -4.66
CA GLU A 21 -3.62 -9.43 -6.00
C GLU A 21 -4.12 -8.07 -6.50
N GLY A 22 -4.25 -7.07 -5.61
CA GLY A 22 -4.65 -5.72 -5.97
C GLY A 22 -3.52 -4.91 -6.62
N GLU A 23 -3.87 -3.81 -7.29
CA GLU A 23 -2.88 -2.95 -7.95
C GLU A 23 -2.00 -2.22 -6.92
N TYR A 24 -2.59 -1.76 -5.81
CA TYR A 24 -1.91 -1.00 -4.76
C TYR A 24 -2.11 -1.56 -3.35
N ASP A 25 -2.64 -2.78 -3.23
CA ASP A 25 -3.05 -3.39 -1.95
C ASP A 25 -1.90 -3.48 -0.92
N HIS A 26 -0.66 -3.67 -1.37
CA HIS A 26 0.52 -3.66 -0.50
C HIS A 26 0.85 -2.27 0.06
N ILE A 27 0.62 -1.20 -0.71
CA ILE A 27 0.79 0.19 -0.26
C ILE A 27 -0.29 0.54 0.76
N GLU A 28 -1.54 0.20 0.47
CA GLU A 28 -2.67 0.41 1.39
C GLU A 28 -2.48 -0.35 2.71
N LEU A 29 -2.05 -1.60 2.65
CA LEU A 29 -1.69 -2.38 3.83
C LEU A 29 -0.65 -1.67 4.69
N ILE A 30 0.45 -1.23 4.07
CA ILE A 30 1.57 -0.60 4.79
C ILE A 30 1.12 0.71 5.44
N ARG A 31 0.43 1.57 4.68
CA ARG A 31 -0.09 2.85 5.19
C ARG A 31 -1.08 2.65 6.33
N GLY A 32 -2.04 1.74 6.16
CA GLY A 32 -3.03 1.44 7.20
C GLY A 32 -2.40 0.92 8.49
N ILE A 33 -1.39 0.04 8.37
CA ILE A 33 -0.66 -0.44 9.55
C ILE A 33 0.21 0.66 10.18
N ASP A 34 0.90 1.48 9.38
CA ASP A 34 1.71 2.60 9.88
C ASP A 34 0.84 3.59 10.68
N MET A 35 -0.34 3.96 10.16
CA MET A 35 -1.32 4.81 10.87
C MET A 35 -1.78 4.18 12.19
N ILE A 36 -2.23 2.93 12.18
CA ILE A 36 -2.68 2.24 13.40
C ILE A 36 -1.53 2.13 14.42
N LYS A 37 -0.31 1.90 13.96
CA LYS A 37 0.86 1.79 14.83
C LYS A 37 1.21 3.12 15.47
N GLU A 38 1.11 4.22 14.74
CA GLU A 38 1.33 5.59 15.22
C GLU A 38 0.23 6.01 16.21
N ASP A 39 -1.04 5.88 15.82
CA ASP A 39 -2.19 6.32 16.63
C ASP A 39 -2.29 5.60 17.99
N PHE A 40 -1.87 4.33 18.04
CA PHE A 40 -1.98 3.47 19.23
C PHE A 40 -0.63 3.06 19.84
N GLU A 41 0.48 3.65 19.37
CA GLU A 41 1.85 3.37 19.81
C GLU A 41 2.18 1.86 19.87
N LEU A 42 1.76 1.10 18.85
CA LEU A 42 1.80 -0.36 18.94
C LEU A 42 3.22 -0.92 18.81
N PRO A 43 3.62 -1.86 19.67
CA PRO A 43 4.85 -2.61 19.47
C PRO A 43 4.72 -3.57 18.28
N ASP A 44 5.81 -3.75 17.53
CA ASP A 44 5.87 -4.56 16.30
C ASP A 44 5.33 -5.99 16.47
N ARG A 45 5.53 -6.58 17.65
CA ARG A 45 5.04 -7.93 17.97
C ARG A 45 3.52 -8.06 17.85
N LEU A 46 2.75 -7.00 18.15
CA LEU A 46 1.29 -7.02 18.06
C LEU A 46 0.82 -6.88 16.62
N VAL A 47 1.48 -6.01 15.86
CA VAL A 47 1.25 -5.85 14.41
C VAL A 47 1.52 -7.18 13.71
N THR A 48 2.70 -7.75 13.90
CA THR A 48 3.11 -8.99 13.21
C THR A 48 2.35 -10.22 13.67
N ALA A 49 1.78 -10.24 14.89
CA ALA A 49 0.89 -11.30 15.35
C ALA A 49 -0.44 -11.34 14.58
N ARG A 50 -0.86 -10.22 13.96
CA ARG A 50 -2.10 -10.12 13.18
C ARG A 50 -1.94 -10.62 11.75
N PHE A 51 -0.72 -10.72 11.21
CA PHE A 51 -0.51 -10.99 9.77
C PHE A 51 -1.17 -12.28 9.28
N ASN A 52 -1.28 -13.30 10.12
CA ASN A 52 -1.98 -14.53 9.77
C ASN A 52 -3.47 -14.32 9.47
N THR A 53 -4.11 -13.28 10.03
CA THR A 53 -5.51 -12.93 9.76
C THR A 53 -5.66 -11.82 8.73
N LEU A 54 -4.68 -10.90 8.64
CA LEU A 54 -4.72 -9.80 7.67
C LEU A 54 -4.43 -10.27 6.25
N PHE A 55 -3.52 -11.24 6.11
CA PHE A 55 -3.14 -11.73 4.80
C PHE A 55 -4.11 -12.81 4.35
N THR A 56 -4.50 -12.73 3.09
CA THR A 56 -5.43 -13.64 2.44
C THR A 56 -4.82 -14.15 1.15
N ARG A 57 -5.42 -15.21 0.57
CA ARG A 57 -5.04 -15.75 -0.75
C ARG A 57 -3.53 -15.96 -0.94
N SER A 58 -2.95 -15.33 -1.96
CA SER A 58 -1.53 -15.49 -2.34
C SER A 58 -0.58 -14.93 -1.28
N ALA A 59 -0.94 -13.79 -0.67
CA ALA A 59 -0.17 -13.17 0.41
C ALA A 59 -0.11 -14.04 1.66
N HIS A 60 -1.21 -14.71 2.02
CA HIS A 60 -1.23 -15.62 3.17
C HIS A 60 -0.26 -16.78 2.99
N ARG A 61 -0.30 -17.43 1.81
CA ARG A 61 0.60 -18.56 1.48
C ARG A 61 2.07 -18.14 1.48
N TRP A 62 2.36 -16.96 0.94
CA TRP A 62 3.71 -16.39 0.97
C TRP A 62 4.18 -16.15 2.41
N TYR A 63 3.33 -15.56 3.25
CA TYR A 63 3.70 -15.20 4.61
C TYR A 63 3.95 -16.41 5.49
N ILE A 64 3.16 -17.48 5.37
CA ILE A 64 3.42 -18.73 6.11
C ILE A 64 4.85 -19.22 5.85
N LYS A 65 5.29 -19.23 4.58
CA LYS A 65 6.65 -19.66 4.21
C LYS A 65 7.71 -18.72 4.75
N LEU A 66 7.51 -17.41 4.60
CA LEU A 66 8.42 -16.39 5.12
C LEU A 66 8.57 -16.51 6.64
N ARG A 67 7.46 -16.75 7.33
CA ARG A 67 7.39 -16.88 8.78
C ARG A 67 8.04 -18.16 9.31
N GLN A 68 7.89 -19.27 8.59
CA GLN A 68 8.58 -20.52 8.90
C GLN A 68 10.10 -20.39 8.73
N ALA A 69 10.56 -19.66 7.71
CA ALA A 69 11.98 -19.49 7.42
C ALA A 69 12.69 -18.51 8.38
N HIS A 70 12.03 -17.42 8.77
CA HIS A 70 12.67 -16.30 9.48
C HIS A 70 12.12 -16.02 10.87
N GLY A 71 11.06 -16.71 11.31
CA GLY A 71 10.44 -16.50 12.62
C GLY A 71 9.80 -15.12 12.79
N HIS A 72 9.69 -14.66 14.03
CA HIS A 72 9.20 -13.31 14.34
C HIS A 72 10.22 -12.25 13.94
N GLN A 73 9.78 -11.22 13.23
CA GLN A 73 10.62 -10.13 12.76
C GLN A 73 9.97 -8.77 13.07
N SER A 74 10.74 -7.69 12.96
CA SER A 74 10.23 -6.32 13.15
C SER A 74 9.28 -5.91 12.03
N TRP A 75 8.45 -4.90 12.29
CA TRP A 75 7.56 -4.34 11.28
C TRP A 75 8.37 -3.77 10.10
N THR A 76 9.46 -3.05 10.37
CA THR A 76 10.37 -2.53 9.35
C THR A 76 10.89 -3.63 8.42
N TRP A 77 11.34 -4.76 8.98
CA TRP A 77 11.80 -5.89 8.16
C TRP A 77 10.67 -6.46 7.31
N CYS A 78 9.47 -6.62 7.89
CA CYS A 78 8.30 -7.11 7.16
C CYS A 78 7.91 -6.16 6.02
N LYS A 79 7.95 -4.83 6.21
CA LYS A 79 7.74 -3.86 5.13
C LYS A 79 8.68 -4.10 3.97
N THR A 80 9.98 -4.27 4.24
CA THR A 80 10.98 -4.57 3.20
C THR A 80 10.63 -5.85 2.43
N GLN A 81 10.22 -6.92 3.12
CA GLN A 81 9.85 -8.16 2.43
C GLN A 81 8.58 -8.01 1.57
N ILE A 82 7.60 -7.25 2.05
CA ILE A 82 6.38 -6.93 1.29
C ILE A 82 6.75 -6.14 0.02
N PHE A 83 7.57 -5.09 0.14
CA PHE A 83 8.04 -4.32 -1.01
C PHE A 83 8.80 -5.19 -2.01
N ASN A 84 9.76 -5.99 -1.55
CA ASN A 84 10.53 -6.87 -2.43
C ASN A 84 9.63 -7.86 -3.20
N LYS A 85 8.53 -8.30 -2.58
CA LYS A 85 7.63 -9.28 -3.19
C LYS A 85 6.63 -8.63 -4.15
N TRP A 86 5.99 -7.53 -3.78
CA TRP A 86 4.85 -6.96 -4.50
C TRP A 86 5.12 -5.62 -5.21
N ALA A 87 6.16 -4.90 -4.83
CA ALA A 87 6.63 -3.71 -5.55
C ALA A 87 7.87 -4.02 -6.41
N ASN A 88 7.89 -5.20 -7.03
CA ASN A 88 8.99 -5.64 -7.89
C ASN A 88 8.95 -4.92 -9.26
N ASP A 89 10.00 -5.10 -10.06
CA ASP A 89 10.15 -4.41 -11.36
C ASP A 89 8.99 -4.68 -12.32
N ALA A 90 8.40 -5.89 -12.31
CA ALA A 90 7.26 -6.20 -13.14
C ALA A 90 6.00 -5.42 -12.70
N TRP A 91 5.78 -5.28 -11.39
CA TRP A 91 4.72 -4.42 -10.88
C TRP A 91 4.97 -2.96 -11.28
N ARG A 92 6.20 -2.47 -11.04
CA ARG A 92 6.59 -1.09 -11.34
C ARG A 92 6.35 -0.76 -12.81
N PHE A 93 6.84 -1.60 -13.71
CA PHE A 93 6.67 -1.45 -15.15
C PHE A 93 5.19 -1.37 -15.56
N ARG A 94 4.33 -2.21 -14.99
CA ARG A 94 2.88 -2.17 -15.28
C ARG A 94 2.25 -0.86 -14.84
N VAL A 95 2.57 -0.37 -13.64
CA VAL A 95 1.99 0.88 -13.10
C VAL A 95 2.52 2.10 -13.86
N GLU A 96 3.81 2.12 -14.21
CA GLU A 96 4.40 3.15 -15.08
C GLU A 96 3.72 3.18 -16.45
N THR A 97 3.55 2.00 -17.08
CA THR A 97 2.84 1.88 -18.37
C THR A 97 1.39 2.36 -18.26
N ALA A 98 0.70 2.01 -17.17
CA ALA A 98 -0.68 2.43 -16.92
C ALA A 98 -0.81 3.94 -16.67
N PHE A 99 0.23 4.59 -16.15
CA PHE A 99 0.30 6.05 -16.03
C PHE A 99 0.59 6.72 -17.38
N GLU A 100 1.47 6.13 -18.21
CA GLU A 100 1.92 6.72 -19.46
C GLU A 100 0.96 6.50 -20.65
N SER A 101 0.21 5.39 -20.65
CA SER A 101 -0.63 4.98 -21.78
C SER A 101 -1.91 5.82 -21.98
N PRO A 102 -2.71 6.15 -20.95
CA PRO A 102 -3.94 6.91 -21.13
C PRO A 102 -3.67 8.42 -21.12
N LYS A 103 -4.03 9.11 -22.21
CA LYS A 103 -4.22 10.56 -22.20
C LYS A 103 -5.63 10.88 -21.73
N PHE A 104 -5.80 11.99 -21.01
CA PHE A 104 -7.12 12.49 -20.66
C PHE A 104 -7.87 12.92 -21.94
N ILE A 105 -9.10 12.45 -22.11
CA ILE A 105 -9.97 12.80 -23.23
C ILE A 105 -11.18 13.55 -22.68
N ALA A 106 -11.26 14.87 -22.92
CA ALA A 106 -12.27 15.75 -22.32
C ALA A 106 -13.73 15.28 -22.53
N ASP A 107 -14.04 14.70 -23.69
CA ASP A 107 -15.38 14.24 -24.02
C ASP A 107 -15.74 12.84 -23.48
N LYS A 108 -14.74 12.08 -22.99
CA LYS A 108 -14.92 10.69 -22.53
C LYS A 108 -14.68 10.52 -21.04
N ASP A 109 -13.70 11.23 -20.49
CA ASP A 109 -13.20 11.01 -19.15
C ASP A 109 -13.79 12.01 -18.15
N LYS A 110 -14.07 11.52 -16.94
CA LYS A 110 -14.40 12.40 -15.81
C LYS A 110 -13.12 12.86 -15.14
N ALA A 111 -12.88 14.17 -15.13
CA ALA A 111 -11.64 14.77 -14.65
C ALA A 111 -11.24 14.31 -13.24
N LEU A 112 -12.15 14.33 -12.26
CA LEU A 112 -11.81 13.99 -10.88
C LEU A 112 -11.44 12.50 -10.69
N PRO A 113 -12.25 11.50 -11.09
CA PRO A 113 -11.85 10.09 -11.01
C PRO A 113 -10.55 9.79 -11.74
N TRP A 114 -10.38 10.33 -12.95
CA TRP A 114 -9.17 10.13 -13.73
C TRP A 114 -7.95 10.72 -13.02
N PHE A 115 -8.05 11.94 -12.50
CA PHE A 115 -6.98 12.57 -11.72
C PHE A 115 -6.62 11.74 -10.48
N CYS A 116 -7.62 11.27 -9.73
CA CYS A 116 -7.39 10.44 -8.54
C CYS A 116 -6.64 9.16 -8.89
N GLU A 117 -7.02 8.47 -9.97
CA GLU A 117 -6.35 7.26 -10.43
C GLU A 117 -4.89 7.52 -10.83
N GLN A 118 -4.60 8.60 -11.55
CA GLN A 118 -3.22 8.97 -11.87
C GLN A 118 -2.41 9.39 -10.62
N LYS A 119 -3.06 10.07 -9.66
CA LYS A 119 -2.45 10.40 -8.38
C LYS A 119 -2.10 9.15 -7.60
N ASP A 120 -2.97 8.16 -7.54
CA ASP A 120 -2.72 6.89 -6.85
C ASP A 120 -1.54 6.14 -7.45
N ARG A 121 -1.45 6.06 -8.79
CA ARG A 121 -0.28 5.52 -9.53
C ARG A 121 1.02 6.18 -9.11
N LEU A 122 1.09 7.51 -9.19
CA LEU A 122 2.31 8.26 -8.89
C LEU A 122 2.69 8.15 -7.42
N THR A 123 1.71 8.20 -6.52
CA THR A 123 1.97 8.09 -5.08
C THR A 123 2.40 6.68 -4.68
N ALA A 124 1.98 5.64 -5.42
CA ALA A 124 2.46 4.27 -5.25
C ALA A 124 3.89 4.09 -5.78
N LEU A 125 4.21 4.68 -6.94
CA LEU A 125 5.53 4.58 -7.59
C LEU A 125 6.61 5.42 -6.89
N TYR A 126 6.22 6.53 -6.28
CA TYR A 126 7.13 7.55 -5.76
C TYR A 126 6.61 8.10 -4.42
N LEU A 127 6.86 7.35 -3.34
CA LEU A 127 6.36 7.66 -1.99
C LEU A 127 6.76 9.05 -1.47
N GLU A 128 7.88 9.59 -1.94
CA GLU A 128 8.42 10.89 -1.50
C GLU A 128 8.17 12.03 -2.51
N MET A 129 7.36 11.79 -3.54
CA MET A 129 7.05 12.83 -4.52
C MET A 129 6.12 13.88 -3.93
N SER A 130 6.46 15.16 -4.09
CA SER A 130 5.62 16.26 -3.63
C SER A 130 4.31 16.35 -4.41
N GLU A 131 3.25 16.88 -3.77
CA GLU A 131 1.95 17.08 -4.43
C GLU A 131 2.05 17.97 -5.67
N PHE A 132 2.93 18.96 -5.65
CA PHE A 132 3.23 19.80 -6.82
C PHE A 132 3.76 18.98 -7.99
N MET A 133 4.73 18.09 -7.74
CA MET A 133 5.32 17.25 -8.79
C MET A 133 4.35 16.20 -9.31
N ILE A 134 3.53 15.62 -8.42
CA ILE A 134 2.43 14.73 -8.81
C ILE A 134 1.48 15.48 -9.76
N SER A 135 0.98 16.64 -9.33
CA SER A 135 0.04 17.44 -10.12
C SER A 135 0.63 17.85 -11.47
N ARG A 136 1.90 18.26 -11.50
CA ARG A 136 2.61 18.62 -12.74
C ARG A 136 2.72 17.45 -13.71
N LYS A 137 3.07 16.25 -13.22
CA LYS A 137 3.15 15.04 -14.05
C LYS A 137 1.79 14.65 -14.62
N ILE A 138 0.72 14.77 -13.84
CA ILE A 138 -0.64 14.49 -14.32
C ILE A 138 -1.07 15.50 -15.39
N LEU A 139 -0.77 16.80 -15.21
CA LEU A 139 -1.08 17.83 -16.21
C LEU A 139 -0.39 17.57 -17.56
N GLN A 140 0.84 17.02 -17.57
CA GLN A 140 1.52 16.62 -18.80
C GLN A 140 0.80 15.49 -19.56
N GLN A 141 -0.07 14.73 -18.89
CA GLN A 141 -0.91 13.70 -19.50
C GLN A 141 -2.23 14.24 -20.06
N CYS A 142 -2.61 15.49 -19.73
CA CYS A 142 -3.86 16.09 -20.19
C CYS A 142 -3.79 16.64 -21.62
N GLY A 143 -2.59 16.73 -22.20
CA GLY A 143 -2.39 17.45 -23.45
C GLY A 143 -2.44 18.96 -23.22
N GLY A 144 -1.53 19.69 -23.85
CA GLY A 144 -1.54 21.14 -23.90
C GLY A 144 -1.00 21.52 -25.25
N ASP A 145 -1.77 22.31 -26.00
CA ASP A 145 -1.20 23.21 -27.01
C ASP A 145 -0.58 24.42 -26.31
#